data_AF-A0AAV3NNF4-F1
#
_entry.id   AF-A0AAV3NNF4-F1
#
_cell.length_a   1.000
_cell.length_b   1.000
_cell.length_c   1.000
_cell.angle_alpha   90.00
_cell.angle_beta   90.00
_cell.angle_gamma   90.00
#
_symmetry.space_group_name_H-M   'P 1'
#
loop_
_entity.id
_entity.type
_entity.pdbx_description
1 polymer ?
#
loop_
_entity_poly.entity_id
_entity_poly.type
_entity_poly.pdbx_seq_one_letter_code
_entity_poly.pdbx_strand_id
1 'polypeptide(L)'
;MNELVLSALSCIGGVWLRVWIQAASMSNMGMFIAEMSSDSFQLFGMAEMGMLPEFFATRTRHGTSLTGIIFSASRVILLSWLSFQEIVGAENCLYCFEMIMEFAAFIKTRIEHPAILRPFKIPLGTSVQLDQP
;
A
#
# COMPACT_ATOMS: atom_id res chain seq x y z
N MET A 1 -9.27 -8.88 28.41
CA MET A 1 -8.49 -7.64 28.20
C MET A 1 -9.36 -6.51 27.63
N ASN A 2 -10.15 -6.74 26.59
CA ASN A 2 -11.00 -5.71 25.94
C ASN A 2 -12.10 -5.13 26.86
N GLU A 3 -12.80 -5.96 27.63
CA GLU A 3 -13.78 -5.51 28.63
C GLU A 3 -13.16 -4.56 29.67
N LEU A 4 -11.93 -4.88 30.09
CA LEU A 4 -11.20 -4.18 31.16
C LEU A 4 -10.76 -2.77 30.70
N VAL A 5 -10.28 -2.66 29.46
CA VAL A 5 -9.92 -1.38 28.81
C VAL A 5 -11.16 -0.51 28.60
N LEU A 6 -12.26 -1.09 28.13
CA LEU A 6 -13.51 -0.35 27.97
C LEU A 6 -14.02 0.15 29.33
N SER A 7 -14.03 -0.67 30.39
CA SER A 7 -14.39 -0.23 31.75
C SER A 7 -13.53 0.93 32.26
N ALA A 8 -12.21 0.88 32.04
CA ALA A 8 -11.31 1.97 32.41
C ALA A 8 -11.61 3.27 31.64
N LEU A 9 -11.88 3.18 30.34
CA LEU A 9 -12.24 4.32 29.48
C LEU A 9 -13.55 5.00 29.90
N SER A 10 -14.56 4.21 30.30
CA SER A 10 -15.80 4.79 30.86
C SER A 10 -15.58 5.46 32.20
N CYS A 11 -14.68 4.92 33.02
CA CYS A 11 -14.39 5.46 34.35
C CYS A 11 -13.68 6.82 34.26
N ILE A 12 -12.89 7.04 33.20
CA ILE A 12 -12.10 8.26 33.00
C ILE A 12 -12.80 9.30 32.12
N GLY A 13 -13.50 8.87 31.05
CA GLY A 13 -14.06 9.77 30.02
C GLY A 13 -15.54 9.56 29.68
N GLY A 14 -16.25 8.71 30.42
CA GLY A 14 -17.68 8.44 30.21
C GLY A 14 -18.01 7.66 28.94
N VAL A 15 -19.31 7.49 28.67
CA VAL A 15 -19.83 6.74 27.50
C VAL A 15 -19.43 7.39 26.18
N TRP A 16 -19.29 8.72 26.12
CA TRP A 16 -18.91 9.44 24.91
C TRP A 16 -17.51 9.07 24.41
N LEU A 17 -16.53 8.96 25.31
CA LEU A 17 -15.17 8.58 24.92
C LEU A 17 -15.11 7.15 24.35
N ARG A 18 -15.92 6.23 24.88
CA ARG A 18 -16.05 4.88 24.32
C ARG A 18 -16.57 4.89 22.89
N VAL A 19 -17.60 5.68 22.61
CA VAL A 19 -18.19 5.79 21.27
C VAL A 19 -17.16 6.32 20.28
N TRP A 20 -16.38 7.34 20.64
CA TRP A 20 -15.31 7.86 19.80
C TRP A 20 -14.21 6.84 19.50
N ILE A 21 -13.80 6.04 20.49
CA ILE A 21 -12.78 5.00 20.28
C ILE A 21 -13.33 3.85 19.42
N GLN A 22 -14.60 3.47 19.61
CA GLN A 22 -15.23 2.50 18.72
C GLN A 22 -15.37 3.04 17.30
N ALA A 23 -15.72 4.31 17.13
CA ALA A 23 -15.73 4.95 15.82
C ALA A 23 -14.31 4.98 15.20
N ALA A 24 -13.27 5.23 15.99
CA ALA A 24 -11.88 5.21 15.52
C ALA A 24 -11.45 3.82 15.02
N SER A 25 -12.00 2.73 15.56
CA SER A 25 -11.73 1.38 15.06
C SER A 25 -12.18 1.16 13.61
N MET A 26 -13.16 1.94 13.12
CA MET A 26 -13.55 1.93 11.71
C MET A 26 -12.43 2.44 10.79
N SER A 27 -11.50 3.26 11.29
CA SER A 27 -10.34 3.72 10.52
C SER A 27 -9.41 2.56 10.15
N ASN A 28 -9.21 1.60 11.07
CA ASN A 28 -8.38 0.42 10.79
C ASN A 28 -9.03 -0.45 9.71
N MET A 29 -10.35 -0.59 9.74
CA MET A 29 -11.10 -1.28 8.68
C MET A 29 -10.98 -0.54 7.33
N GLY A 30 -11.07 0.79 7.35
CA GLY A 30 -10.90 1.62 6.16
C GLY A 30 -9.51 1.46 5.54
N MET A 31 -8.46 1.50 6.37
CA MET A 31 -7.07 1.27 5.94
C MET A 31 -6.91 -0.13 5.32
N PHE A 32 -7.45 -1.17 5.97
CA PHE A 32 -7.40 -2.53 5.43
C PHE A 32 -8.05 -2.65 4.04
N ILE A 33 -9.23 -2.07 3.84
CA ILE A 33 -9.92 -2.09 2.53
C ILE A 33 -9.12 -1.31 1.49
N ALA A 34 -8.55 -0.16 1.87
CA ALA A 34 -7.75 0.67 0.98
C ALA A 34 -6.48 -0.06 0.50
N GLU A 35 -5.77 -0.73 1.41
CA GLU A 35 -4.60 -1.56 1.09
C GLU A 35 -4.95 -2.70 0.12
N MET A 36 -5.97 -3.49 0.44
CA MET A 36 -6.44 -4.59 -0.40
C MET A 36 -6.81 -4.13 -1.82
N SER A 37 -7.42 -2.94 -1.92
CA SER A 37 -7.80 -2.30 -3.18
C SER A 37 -6.56 -1.86 -3.97
N SER A 38 -5.61 -1.20 -3.32
CA SER A 38 -4.34 -0.76 -3.94
C SER A 38 -3.58 -1.92 -4.55
N ASP A 39 -3.37 -3.01 -3.79
CA ASP A 39 -2.68 -4.22 -4.26
C ASP A 39 -3.34 -4.80 -5.53
N SER A 40 -4.66 -4.90 -5.51
CA SER A 40 -5.44 -5.50 -6.59
C SER A 40 -5.34 -4.66 -7.86
N PHE A 41 -5.40 -3.32 -7.74
CA PHE A 41 -5.26 -2.42 -8.87
C PHE A 41 -3.83 -2.32 -9.39
N GLN A 42 -2.82 -2.37 -8.53
CA GLN A 42 -1.42 -2.41 -8.95
C GLN A 42 -1.12 -3.67 -9.77
N LEU A 43 -1.56 -4.83 -9.28
CA LEU A 43 -1.38 -6.10 -9.99
C LEU A 43 -2.11 -6.10 -11.34
N PHE A 44 -3.31 -5.52 -11.38
CA PHE A 44 -4.05 -5.33 -12.62
C PHE A 44 -3.33 -4.38 -13.59
N GLY A 45 -2.81 -3.25 -13.11
CA GLY A 45 -2.04 -2.32 -13.93
C GLY A 45 -0.78 -2.94 -14.51
N MET A 46 -0.07 -3.77 -13.73
CA MET A 46 1.08 -4.54 -14.21
C MET A 46 0.68 -5.57 -15.29
N ALA A 47 -0.50 -6.20 -15.14
CA ALA A 47 -1.01 -7.13 -16.14
C ALA A 47 -1.44 -6.44 -17.45
N GLU A 48 -2.09 -5.27 -17.39
CA GLU A 48 -2.43 -4.49 -18.59
C GLU A 48 -1.18 -3.98 -19.33
N MET A 49 -0.09 -3.71 -18.60
CA MET A 49 1.21 -3.36 -19.19
C MET A 49 2.00 -4.57 -19.73
N GLY A 50 1.44 -5.80 -19.64
CA GLY A 50 2.08 -7.03 -20.12
C GLY A 50 3.24 -7.53 -19.25
N MET A 51 3.39 -7.03 -18.03
CA MET A 51 4.45 -7.45 -17.09
C MET A 51 4.12 -8.75 -16.34
N LEU A 52 2.84 -9.16 -16.36
CA LEU A 52 2.34 -10.38 -15.73
C LEU A 52 1.61 -11.25 -16.77
N PRO A 53 1.52 -12.58 -16.58
CA PRO A 53 0.83 -13.46 -17.51
C PRO A 53 -0.64 -13.07 -17.69
N GLU A 54 -1.15 -13.24 -18.91
CA GLU A 54 -2.46 -12.77 -19.40
C GLU A 54 -3.66 -13.20 -18.53
N PHE A 55 -3.49 -14.27 -17.75
CA PHE A 55 -4.46 -14.71 -16.74
C PHE A 55 -4.78 -13.63 -15.68
N PHE A 56 -3.84 -12.73 -15.36
CA PHE A 56 -4.08 -11.60 -14.45
C PHE A 56 -4.84 -10.44 -15.11
N ALA A 57 -4.80 -10.34 -16.44
CA ALA A 57 -5.54 -9.34 -17.23
C ALA A 57 -6.96 -9.80 -17.60
N THR A 58 -7.32 -11.05 -17.26
CA THR A 58 -8.64 -11.60 -17.57
C THR A 58 -9.73 -10.85 -16.78
N ARG A 59 -10.45 -9.96 -17.47
CA ARG A 59 -11.54 -9.17 -16.89
C ARG A 59 -12.77 -10.04 -16.66
N THR A 60 -13.30 -10.00 -15.44
CA THR A 60 -14.67 -10.48 -15.16
C THR A 60 -15.68 -9.43 -15.62
N ARG A 61 -16.96 -9.79 -15.74
CA ARG A 61 -18.08 -8.92 -16.18
C ARG A 61 -18.17 -7.53 -15.50
N HIS A 62 -17.54 -7.35 -14.33
CA HIS A 62 -17.52 -6.10 -13.56
C HIS A 62 -16.19 -5.31 -13.68
N GLY A 63 -15.27 -5.73 -14.56
CA GLY A 63 -14.00 -5.02 -14.80
C GLY A 63 -12.92 -5.23 -13.73
N THR A 64 -13.18 -6.04 -12.70
CA THR A 64 -12.22 -6.34 -11.63
C THR A 64 -11.50 -7.66 -11.92
N SER A 65 -10.16 -7.68 -11.79
CA SER A 65 -9.37 -8.90 -11.87
C SER A 65 -9.59 -9.72 -10.60
N LEU A 66 -10.35 -10.82 -10.71
CA LEU A 66 -10.58 -11.74 -9.60
C LEU A 66 -9.26 -12.32 -9.08
N THR A 67 -8.27 -12.49 -9.96
CA THR A 67 -6.94 -13.00 -9.60
C THR A 67 -6.20 -12.04 -8.66
N GLY A 68 -6.33 -10.72 -8.85
CA GLY A 68 -5.76 -9.72 -7.94
C GLY A 68 -6.39 -9.73 -6.55
N ILE A 69 -7.72 -9.87 -6.49
CA ILE A 69 -8.45 -9.99 -5.22
C ILE A 69 -8.06 -11.28 -4.49
N ILE A 70 -7.99 -12.41 -5.19
CA ILE A 70 -7.61 -13.70 -4.60
C ILE A 70 -6.16 -13.65 -4.09
N PHE A 71 -5.25 -12.97 -4.80
CA PHE A 71 -3.87 -12.79 -4.36
C PHE A 71 -3.75 -11.89 -3.12
N SER A 72 -4.48 -10.79 -3.08
CA SER A 72 -4.51 -9.92 -1.90
C SER A 72 -5.14 -10.65 -0.70
N ALA A 73 -6.25 -11.38 -0.92
CA ALA A 73 -6.89 -12.20 0.11
C ALA A 73 -6.00 -13.37 0.59
N SER A 74 -5.24 -14.01 -0.30
CA SER A 74 -4.33 -15.10 0.08
C SER A 74 -3.22 -14.59 0.99
N ARG A 75 -2.71 -13.38 0.74
CA ARG A 75 -1.74 -12.71 1.62
C ARG A 75 -2.30 -12.58 3.05
N VAL A 76 -3.54 -12.13 3.20
CA VAL A 76 -4.20 -12.01 4.52
C VAL A 76 -4.36 -13.36 5.21
N ILE A 77 -4.79 -14.39 4.46
CA ILE A 77 -4.98 -15.74 5.00
C ILE A 77 -3.65 -16.34 5.45
N LEU A 78 -2.59 -16.19 4.65
CA LEU A 78 -1.24 -16.65 4.99
C LEU A 78 -0.71 -15.93 6.23
N LEU A 79 -0.88 -14.62 6.31
CA LEU A 79 -0.45 -13.80 7.44
C LEU A 79 -1.27 -14.07 8.71
N SER A 80 -2.52 -14.51 8.59
CA SER A 80 -3.38 -14.81 9.75
C SER A 80 -2.87 -15.94 10.65
N TRP A 81 -1.93 -16.77 10.16
CA TRP A 81 -1.31 -17.83 10.97
C TRP A 81 -0.12 -17.33 11.82
N LEU A 82 0.44 -16.16 11.50
CA LEU A 82 1.60 -15.58 12.20
C LEU A 82 1.16 -14.63 13.33
N SER A 83 2.06 -14.39 14.29
CA SER A 83 1.82 -13.38 15.32
C SER A 83 1.85 -11.97 14.74
N PHE A 84 1.01 -11.07 15.25
CA PHE A 84 0.95 -9.67 14.81
C PHE A 84 2.32 -8.97 14.81
N GLN A 85 3.17 -9.27 15.79
CA GLN A 85 4.51 -8.68 15.87
C GLN A 85 5.44 -9.17 14.74
N GLU A 86 5.32 -10.44 14.35
CA GLU A 86 6.09 -11.00 13.24
C GLU A 86 5.62 -10.43 11.91
N ILE A 87 4.30 -10.25 11.74
CA ILE A 87 3.70 -9.62 10.56
C ILE A 87 4.24 -8.20 10.39
N VAL A 88 4.16 -7.37 11.43
CA VAL A 88 4.66 -5.97 11.38
C VAL A 88 6.17 -5.92 11.11
N GLY A 89 6.94 -6.85 11.71
CA GLY A 89 8.37 -6.96 11.44
C GLY A 89 8.68 -7.31 9.99
N ALA A 90 7.96 -8.28 9.42
CA ALA A 90 8.11 -8.71 8.03
C ALA A 90 7.68 -7.62 7.04
N GLU A 91 6.55 -6.96 7.30
CA GLU A 91 6.03 -5.85 6.49
C GLU A 91 7.04 -4.69 6.46
N ASN A 92 7.57 -4.27 7.61
CA ASN A 92 8.57 -3.20 7.66
C ASN A 92 9.85 -3.56 6.88
N CYS A 93 10.26 -4.83 6.90
CA CYS A 93 11.39 -5.31 6.11
C CYS A 93 11.09 -5.24 4.60
N LEU A 94 9.90 -5.69 4.18
CA LEU A 94 9.45 -5.59 2.78
C LEU A 94 9.31 -4.13 2.34
N TYR A 95 8.83 -3.25 3.21
CA TYR A 95 8.71 -1.81 2.94
C TYR A 95 10.09 -1.17 2.69
N CYS A 96 11.06 -1.48 3.53
CA CYS A 96 12.44 -1.02 3.33
C CYS A 96 13.03 -1.55 2.02
N PHE A 97 12.76 -2.80 1.67
CA PHE A 97 13.20 -3.39 0.41
C PHE A 97 12.52 -2.74 -0.81
N GLU A 98 11.22 -2.49 -0.75
CA GLU A 98 10.45 -1.77 -1.77
C GLU A 98 11.02 -0.37 -2.00
N MET A 99 11.28 0.39 -0.93
CA MET A 99 11.87 1.73 -1.02
C MET A 99 13.22 1.73 -1.74
N ILE A 100 14.08 0.74 -1.48
CA ILE A 100 15.37 0.60 -2.17
C ILE A 100 15.16 0.27 -3.65
N MET A 101 14.24 -0.65 -3.96
CA MET A 101 13.88 -1.01 -5.34
C MET A 101 13.33 0.19 -6.11
N GLU A 102 12.39 0.94 -5.53
CA GLU A 102 11.77 2.10 -6.15
C GLU A 102 12.82 3.19 -6.42
N PHE A 103 13.72 3.43 -5.46
CA PHE A 103 14.82 4.37 -5.65
C PHE A 103 15.80 3.93 -6.74
N ALA A 104 16.13 2.63 -6.79
CA ALA A 104 16.98 2.08 -7.84
C ALA A 104 16.30 2.19 -9.23
N ALA A 105 15.00 1.88 -9.34
CA ALA A 105 14.22 2.02 -10.56
C ALA A 105 14.12 3.49 -11.00
N PHE A 106 13.97 4.40 -10.04
CA PHE A 106 14.00 5.84 -10.30
C PHE A 106 15.36 6.29 -10.86
N ILE A 107 16.47 5.86 -10.27
CA ILE A 107 17.82 6.16 -10.78
C ILE A 107 18.00 5.58 -12.18
N LYS A 108 17.65 4.30 -12.39
CA LYS A 108 17.73 3.64 -13.69
C LYS A 108 16.95 4.42 -14.76
N THR A 109 15.73 4.85 -14.44
CA THR A 109 14.89 5.66 -15.33
C THR A 109 15.50 7.03 -15.63
N ARG A 110 16.29 7.62 -14.72
CA ARG A 110 17.04 8.86 -14.96
C ARG A 110 18.17 8.68 -15.98
N ILE A 111 18.84 7.52 -15.94
CA ILE A 111 19.98 7.21 -16.81
C ILE A 111 19.52 6.77 -18.20
N GLU A 112 18.59 5.82 -18.29
CA GLU A 112 18.15 5.23 -19.56
C GLU A 112 17.24 6.15 -20.37
N HIS A 113 16.44 6.98 -19.69
CA HIS A 113 15.47 7.87 -20.32
C HIS A 113 15.60 9.33 -19.85
N PRO A 114 16.71 10.01 -20.19
CA PRO A 114 17.00 11.37 -19.72
C PRO A 114 16.08 12.43 -20.36
N ALA A 115 15.58 12.17 -21.58
CA ALA A 115 14.79 13.13 -22.36
C ALA A 115 13.26 13.07 -22.10
N ILE A 116 12.79 12.15 -21.25
CA ILE A 116 11.35 12.11 -20.91
C ILE A 116 10.96 13.37 -20.15
N LEU A 117 9.85 13.99 -20.57
CA LEU A 117 9.28 15.16 -19.92
C LEU A 117 8.75 14.76 -18.53
N ARG A 118 9.31 15.36 -17.48
CA ARG A 118 8.98 15.02 -16.08
C ARG A 118 8.26 16.20 -15.44
N PRO A 119 6.92 16.15 -15.30
CA PRO A 119 6.11 17.23 -14.72
C PRO A 119 6.53 17.59 -13.30
N PHE A 120 7.04 16.61 -12.54
CA PHE A 120 7.65 16.82 -11.23
C PHE A 120 9.10 16.31 -11.24
N LYS A 121 10.04 17.19 -10.87
CA LYS A 121 11.47 16.85 -10.71
C LYS A 121 11.83 17.01 -9.23
N ILE A 122 12.41 15.96 -8.65
CA ILE A 122 12.97 16.04 -7.30
C ILE A 122 14.09 17.09 -7.33
N PRO A 123 14.09 18.08 -6.43
CA PRO A 123 15.16 19.08 -6.33
C PRO A 123 16.41 18.43 -5.72
N LEU A 124 17.00 17.48 -6.45
CA LEU A 124 18.36 17.04 -6.23
C LEU A 124 19.21 18.13 -6.85
N GLY A 125 19.68 19.07 -6.00
CA GLY A 125 20.49 20.21 -6.40
C GLY A 125 21.66 19.77 -7.27
N THR A 126 21.42 19.76 -8.58
CA THR A 126 22.45 19.65 -9.59
C THR A 126 22.32 20.96 -10.34
N SER A 127 23.12 21.93 -9.92
CA SER A 127 23.26 23.23 -10.55
C SER A 127 23.80 23.03 -11.96
N VAL A 128 22.92 22.73 -12.90
CA VAL A 128 23.16 22.96 -14.32
C VAL A 128 21.86 23.52 -14.88
N GLN A 129 21.68 24.82 -14.61
CA GLN A 129 20.87 25.72 -15.41
C GLN A 129 21.53 25.75 -16.81
N LEU A 130 21.20 24.79 -17.67
CA LEU A 130 21.45 25.00 -19.09
C LEU A 130 20.34 25.92 -19.57
N ASP A 131 20.72 27.19 -19.64
CA ASP A 131 20.13 28.23 -20.46
C ASP A 131 19.55 27.62 -21.74
N GLN A 132 18.24 27.76 -21.92
CA GLN A 132 17.59 27.55 -23.21
C GLN A 132 16.70 28.77 -23.47
N PRO A 133 16.83 29.39 -24.66
CA PRO A 133 16.23 30.69 -25.01
C PRO A 133 14.70 30.68 -25.11
#